data_AF-A0A7H8QUK7-F1
#
_entry.id   AF-A0A7H8QUK7-F1
#
_cell.length_a   1.000
_cell.length_b   1.000
_cell.length_c   1.000
_cell.angle_alpha   90.00
_cell.angle_beta   90.00
_cell.angle_gamma   90.00
#
_symmetry.space_group_name_H-M   'P 1'
#
loop_
_entity.id
_entity.type
_entity.pdbx_description
1 polymer ?
#
loop_
_entity_poly.entity_id
_entity_poly.type
_entity_poly.pdbx_seq_one_letter_code
_entity_poly.pdbx_strand_id
1 'polypeptide(L)'
;MFLFQGFYSIAWTPLLYLYPPEIMNYPIRANGLALSTLVFNALALLLVFIMPIGIGNIGWKMYMINGGWDCCTFIIIAVFWVETKGKSLEEIDAIFGEKHSTINNVEEVRMGRENVDVDQVDQQLQQELGGMKE
;
A
#
# COMPACT_ATOMS: atom_id res chain seq x y z
N MET A 1 -20.72 10.39 17.49
CA MET A 1 -19.25 10.61 17.45
C MET A 1 -18.48 9.36 17.87
N PHE A 2 -18.65 8.84 19.09
CA PHE A 2 -17.89 7.66 19.57
C PHE A 2 -18.08 6.38 18.74
N LEU A 3 -19.30 6.03 18.30
CA LEU A 3 -19.51 4.85 17.46
C LEU A 3 -18.81 4.97 16.10
N PHE A 4 -18.96 6.12 15.42
CA PHE A 4 -18.28 6.40 14.16
C PHE A 4 -16.76 6.32 14.32
N GLN A 5 -16.21 6.92 15.37
CA GLN A 5 -14.78 6.91 15.64
C GLN A 5 -14.27 5.50 16.00
N GLY A 6 -15.10 4.68 16.66
CA GLY A 6 -14.82 3.27 16.93
C GLY A 6 -14.77 2.42 15.65
N PHE A 7 -15.76 2.54 14.77
CA PHE A 7 -15.74 1.85 13.46
C PHE A 7 -14.56 2.29 12.59
N TYR A 8 -14.28 3.59 12.54
CA TYR A 8 -13.12 4.14 11.83
C TYR A 8 -11.82 3.54 12.35
N SER A 9 -11.64 3.47 13.67
CA SER A 9 -10.42 2.94 14.28
C SER A 9 -10.22 1.44 14.04
N ILE A 10 -11.31 0.66 13.99
CA ILE A 10 -11.23 -0.80 13.83
C ILE A 10 -11.14 -1.22 12.37
N ALA A 11 -11.85 -0.54 11.45
CA ALA A 11 -11.90 -0.95 10.05
C ALA A 11 -10.88 -0.18 9.21
N TRP A 12 -10.87 1.16 9.31
CA TRP A 12 -10.13 2.01 8.38
C TRP A 12 -8.64 2.10 8.72
N THR A 13 -8.31 2.31 10.00
CA THR A 13 -6.92 2.43 10.44
C THR A 13 -6.06 1.22 10.07
N PRO A 14 -6.41 -0.03 10.43
CA PRO A 14 -5.56 -1.17 10.07
C PRO A 14 -5.51 -1.39 8.56
N LEU A 15 -6.60 -1.15 7.85
CA LEU A 15 -6.66 -1.32 6.39
C LEU A 15 -5.70 -0.36 5.67
N LEU A 16 -5.60 0.88 6.13
CA LEU A 16 -4.67 1.87 5.58
C LEU A 16 -3.20 1.47 5.74
N TYR A 17 -2.83 0.81 6.84
CA TYR A 17 -1.45 0.39 7.09
C TYR A 17 -1.11 -1.00 6.52
N LEU A 18 -2.11 -1.87 6.39
CA LEU A 18 -1.93 -3.24 5.93
C LEU A 18 -1.91 -3.33 4.39
N TYR A 19 -2.72 -2.52 3.71
CA TYR A 19 -2.84 -2.62 2.25
C TYR A 19 -1.58 -2.20 1.46
N PRO A 20 -0.90 -1.07 1.77
CA PRO A 20 0.29 -0.64 1.03
C PRO A 20 1.45 -1.66 0.98
N PRO A 21 1.80 -2.37 2.07
CA PRO A 21 2.83 -3.41 1.99
C PRO A 21 2.38 -4.68 1.27
N GLU A 22 1.08 -4.96 1.17
CA GLU A 22 0.54 -6.12 0.43
C GLU A 22 0.66 -5.96 -1.08
N ILE A 23 0.58 -4.74 -1.59
CA ILE A 23 0.65 -4.46 -3.04
C ILE A 23 2.06 -4.16 -3.55
N MET A 24 3.07 -4.10 -2.67
CA MET A 24 4.39 -3.55 -3.03
C MET A 24 5.50 -4.60 -3.14
N ASN A 25 6.23 -4.52 -4.24
CA ASN A 25 7.35 -5.39 -4.58
C ASN A 25 8.49 -5.32 -3.53
N TYR A 26 9.11 -6.46 -3.23
CA TYR A 26 10.09 -6.64 -2.14
C TYR A 26 11.27 -5.64 -2.13
N PRO A 27 11.96 -5.36 -3.26
CA PRO A 27 13.14 -4.49 -3.24
C PRO A 27 12.82 -3.01 -3.00
N ILE A 28 11.62 -2.55 -3.39
CA ILE A 28 11.20 -1.14 -3.22
C ILE A 28 10.30 -0.92 -2.00
N ARG A 29 9.89 -1.99 -1.31
CA ARG A 29 8.91 -1.97 -0.22
C ARG A 29 9.27 -1.01 0.90
N ALA A 30 10.52 -1.01 1.35
CA ALA A 30 10.96 -0.12 2.43
C ALA A 30 10.88 1.36 2.04
N ASN A 31 11.36 1.70 0.83
CA ASN A 31 11.37 3.09 0.34
C ASN A 31 9.96 3.58 -0.02
N GLY A 32 9.14 2.73 -0.64
CA GLY A 32 7.77 3.06 -0.99
C GLY A 32 6.87 3.20 0.25
N LEU A 33 7.08 2.39 1.29
CA LEU A 33 6.35 2.55 2.56
C LEU A 33 6.75 3.85 3.25
N ALA A 34 8.04 4.19 3.27
CA ALA A 34 8.52 5.45 3.84
C ALA A 34 7.91 6.67 3.10
N LEU A 35 7.90 6.64 1.76
CA LEU A 35 7.30 7.69 0.94
C LEU A 35 5.78 7.80 1.16
N SER A 36 5.08 6.66 1.15
CA SER A 36 3.62 6.62 1.38
C SER A 36 3.26 7.18 2.74
N THR A 37 4.03 6.82 3.76
CA THR A 37 3.85 7.33 5.13
C THR A 37 4.13 8.83 5.20
N LEU A 38 5.17 9.32 4.52
CA LEU A 38 5.49 10.75 4.46
C LEU A 38 4.37 11.55 3.80
N VAL A 39 3.90 11.10 2.64
CA VAL A 39 2.79 11.77 1.91
C VAL A 39 1.52 11.77 2.75
N PHE A 40 1.18 10.64 3.38
CA PHE A 40 0.03 10.55 4.27
C PHE A 40 0.12 11.53 5.44
N ASN A 41 1.26 11.58 6.14
CA ASN A 41 1.46 12.51 7.26
C ASN A 41 1.47 13.98 6.81
N ALA A 42 2.03 14.28 5.64
CA ALA A 42 2.03 15.63 5.08
C ALA A 42 0.61 16.12 4.76
N LEU A 43 -0.21 15.27 4.15
CA LEU A 43 -1.62 15.56 3.87
C LEU A 43 -2.44 15.67 5.16
N ALA A 44 -2.19 14.81 6.14
CA ALA A 44 -2.84 14.87 7.44
C ALA A 44 -2.53 16.19 8.16
N LEU A 45 -1.27 16.63 8.14
CA LEU A 45 -0.85 17.92 8.69
C LEU A 45 -1.59 19.08 8.02
N LEU A 46 -1.65 19.08 6.69
CA LEU A 46 -2.39 20.09 5.93
C LEU A 46 -3.87 20.16 6.35
N LEU A 47 -4.54 19.01 6.43
CA LEU A 47 -5.95 18.94 6.83
C LEU A 47 -6.19 19.40 8.26
N VAL A 48 -5.27 19.11 9.20
CA VAL A 48 -5.37 19.58 10.59
C VAL A 48 -5.40 21.11 10.67
N PHE A 49 -4.69 21.82 9.79
CA PHE A 49 -4.76 23.29 9.72
C PHE A 49 -5.97 23.80 8.93
N ILE A 50 -6.36 23.13 7.85
CA ILE A 50 -7.48 23.57 6.99
C ILE A 50 -8.83 23.37 7.68
N MET A 51 -9.02 22.26 8.37
CA MET A 51 -10.29 21.90 9.03
C MET A 51 -10.83 22.98 9.99
N PRO A 52 -10.05 23.52 10.96
CA PRO A 52 -10.56 24.57 11.85
C PRO A 52 -10.89 25.87 11.11
N ILE A 53 -10.13 26.23 10.09
CA ILE A 53 -10.40 27.41 9.24
C ILE A 53 -11.70 27.20 8.46
N GLY A 54 -11.89 26.00 7.89
CA GLY A 54 -13.09 25.62 7.14
C GLY A 54 -14.35 25.60 8.00
N ILE A 55 -14.27 25.05 9.23
CA ILE A 55 -15.40 25.09 10.17
C ILE A 55 -15.71 26.53 10.59
N GLY A 56 -14.68 27.37 10.78
CA GLY A 56 -14.87 28.78 11.13
C GLY A 56 -15.59 29.61 10.05
N ASN A 57 -15.35 29.30 8.77
CA ASN A 57 -15.91 30.07 7.66
C ASN A 57 -17.24 29.51 7.12
N ILE A 58 -17.37 28.19 7.07
CA ILE A 58 -18.47 27.49 6.36
C ILE A 58 -19.37 26.69 7.33
N GLY A 59 -18.97 26.58 8.61
CA GLY A 59 -19.75 25.95 9.68
C GLY A 59 -20.13 24.51 9.38
N TRP A 60 -21.43 24.22 9.52
CA TRP A 60 -21.97 22.86 9.37
C TRP A 60 -21.82 22.28 7.95
N LYS A 61 -21.66 23.13 6.92
CA LYS A 61 -21.51 22.67 5.54
C LYS A 61 -20.21 21.89 5.33
N MET A 62 -19.20 22.11 6.17
CA MET A 62 -17.95 21.33 6.14
C MET A 62 -18.20 19.84 6.42
N TYR A 63 -19.23 19.50 7.21
CA TYR A 63 -19.61 18.10 7.42
C TYR A 63 -20.17 17.44 6.16
N MET A 64 -20.91 18.19 5.33
CA MET A 64 -21.43 17.68 4.04
C MET A 64 -20.29 17.46 3.04
N ILE A 65 -19.27 18.32 3.03
CA ILE A 65 -18.08 18.16 2.20
C ILE A 65 -17.30 16.91 2.60
N ASN A 66 -17.10 16.70 3.90
CA ASN A 66 -16.45 15.47 4.41
C ASN A 66 -17.25 14.22 4.03
N GLY A 67 -18.57 14.22 4.20
CA GLY A 67 -19.40 13.08 3.77
C GLY A 67 -19.34 12.84 2.25
N GLY A 68 -19.25 13.89 1.44
CA GLY A 68 -19.03 13.77 -0.01
C GLY A 68 -17.67 13.14 -0.35
N TRP A 69 -16.63 13.54 0.38
CA TRP A 69 -15.29 12.95 0.25
C TRP A 69 -15.27 11.46 0.62
N ASP A 70 -15.98 11.07 1.68
CA ASP A 70 -16.12 9.66 2.08
C ASP A 70 -16.78 8.84 0.96
N CYS A 71 -17.83 9.36 0.33
CA CYS A 71 -18.49 8.72 -0.82
C CYS A 71 -17.55 8.58 -2.02
N CYS A 72 -16.79 9.63 -2.37
CA CYS A 72 -15.80 9.55 -3.44
C CYS A 72 -14.73 8.49 -3.15
N THR A 73 -14.25 8.45 -1.91
CA THR A 73 -13.24 7.47 -1.47
C THR A 73 -13.79 6.04 -1.57
N PHE A 74 -15.04 5.83 -1.19
CA PHE A 74 -15.71 4.54 -1.32
C PHE A 74 -15.82 4.07 -2.77
N ILE A 75 -16.13 4.99 -3.71
CA ILE A 75 -16.18 4.68 -5.14
C ILE A 75 -14.79 4.31 -5.67
N ILE A 76 -13.76 5.07 -5.28
CA ILE A 76 -12.37 4.79 -5.68
C ILE A 76 -11.97 3.39 -5.19
N ILE A 77 -12.27 3.07 -3.93
CA ILE A 77 -12.04 1.74 -3.38
C ILE A 77 -12.78 0.67 -4.19
N ALA A 78 -14.07 0.86 -4.47
CA ALA A 78 -14.86 -0.14 -5.19
C ALA A 78 -14.33 -0.44 -6.61
N VAL A 79 -13.63 0.50 -7.25
CA VAL A 79 -13.11 0.35 -8.61
C VAL A 79 -11.64 -0.06 -8.65
N PHE A 80 -10.80 0.50 -7.76
CA PHE A 80 -9.35 0.35 -7.82
C PHE A 80 -8.79 -0.62 -6.78
N TRP A 81 -9.47 -0.87 -5.66
CA TRP A 81 -9.00 -1.86 -4.70
C TRP A 81 -9.30 -3.28 -5.17
N VAL A 82 -8.23 -4.06 -5.31
CA VAL A 82 -8.30 -5.50 -5.46
C VAL A 82 -8.35 -6.12 -4.07
N GLU A 83 -9.26 -7.08 -3.86
CA GLU A 83 -9.35 -7.85 -2.61
C GLU A 83 -8.09 -8.71 -2.44
N THR A 84 -7.26 -8.36 -1.45
CA THR A 84 -6.01 -9.07 -1.12
C THR A 84 -6.20 -10.14 -0.04
N LYS A 85 -7.39 -10.22 0.58
CA LYS A 85 -7.65 -11.10 1.72
C LYS A 85 -7.54 -12.58 1.35
N GLY A 86 -6.65 -13.29 2.04
CA GLY A 86 -6.49 -14.74 1.93
C GLY A 86 -5.73 -15.20 0.69
N LYS A 87 -5.11 -14.27 -0.06
CA LYS A 87 -4.21 -14.58 -1.16
C LYS A 87 -2.76 -14.56 -0.68
N SER A 88 -1.93 -15.45 -1.21
CA SER A 88 -0.48 -15.33 -0.99
C SER A 88 0.03 -14.09 -1.73
N LEU A 89 1.17 -13.54 -1.31
CA LEU A 89 1.80 -12.43 -2.02
C LEU A 89 1.98 -12.77 -3.52
N GLU A 90 2.39 -14.01 -3.82
CA GLU A 90 2.58 -14.50 -5.20
C GLU A 90 1.29 -14.52 -6.03
N GLU A 91 0.14 -14.82 -5.43
CA GLU A 91 -1.17 -14.76 -6.11
C GLU A 91 -1.63 -13.33 -6.38
N ILE A 92 -1.25 -12.38 -5.52
CA ILE A 92 -1.49 -10.94 -5.76
C ILE A 92 -0.59 -10.46 -6.90
N ASP A 93 0.64 -10.95 -6.97
CA ASP A 93 1.62 -10.62 -8.01
C ASP A 93 1.17 -11.11 -9.39
N ALA A 94 0.57 -12.31 -9.44
CA ALA A 94 -0.04 -12.85 -10.66
C ALA A 94 -1.24 -12.02 -11.16
N ILE A 95 -1.95 -11.32 -10.26
CA ILE A 95 -3.08 -10.43 -10.61
C ILE A 95 -2.58 -9.08 -11.15
N PHE A 96 -1.47 -8.57 -10.61
CA PHE A 96 -0.87 -7.30 -11.04
C PHE A 96 0.09 -7.43 -12.23
N GLY A 97 0.47 -8.65 -12.61
CA GLY A 97 1.19 -8.94 -13.87
C GLY A 97 2.69 -8.60 -13.87
N GLU A 98 3.23 -8.07 -12.78
CA GLU A 98 4.67 -7.84 -12.60
C GLU A 98 5.29 -8.92 -11.73
N LYS A 99 6.38 -9.54 -12.22
CA LYS A 99 7.17 -10.51 -11.46
C LYS A 99 7.75 -9.84 -10.21
N HIS A 100 7.26 -10.24 -9.04
CA HIS A 100 7.70 -9.73 -7.73
C HIS A 100 8.95 -10.40 -7.17
N SER A 101 9.52 -11.39 -7.87
CA SER A 101 10.78 -12.03 -7.48
C SER A 101 11.56 -12.46 -8.72
N THR A 102 12.86 -12.17 -8.76
CA THR A 102 13.80 -12.76 -9.72
C THR A 102 14.01 -14.26 -9.44
N ILE A 103 13.66 -14.72 -8.23
CA ILE A 103 13.67 -16.11 -7.80
C ILE A 103 12.24 -16.65 -7.82
N ASN A 104 11.97 -17.66 -8.64
CA ASN A 104 10.72 -18.44 -8.54
C ASN A 104 10.73 -19.23 -7.21
N ASN A 105 9.60 -19.27 -6.50
CA ASN A 105 9.35 -20.21 -5.38
C ASN A 105 10.28 -20.09 -4.15
N VAL A 106 10.37 -18.90 -3.54
CA VAL A 106 11.09 -18.69 -2.26
C VAL A 106 10.56 -19.55 -1.09
N GLU A 107 9.29 -19.97 -1.12
CA GLU A 107 8.74 -20.90 -0.13
C GLU A 107 9.30 -22.33 -0.26
N GLU A 108 9.57 -22.83 -1.47
CA GLU A 108 10.13 -24.18 -1.67
C GLU A 108 11.61 -24.25 -1.24
N VAL A 109 12.33 -23.13 -1.39
CA VAL A 109 13.70 -22.96 -0.87
C VAL A 109 13.70 -22.91 0.65
N ARG A 110 12.76 -22.19 1.27
CA ARG A 110 12.62 -22.16 2.74
C ARG A 110 12.22 -23.51 3.32
N MET A 111 11.44 -24.30 2.58
CA MET A 111 11.03 -25.65 2.93
C MET A 111 12.08 -26.72 2.56
N GLY A 112 13.23 -26.31 2.03
CA GLY A 112 14.37 -27.19 1.71
C GLY A 112 14.09 -28.18 0.57
N ARG A 113 13.08 -27.92 -0.28
CA ARG A 113 12.72 -28.77 -1.42
C ARG A 113 13.44 -28.37 -2.70
N GLU A 114 13.93 -27.13 -2.79
CA GLU A 114 14.68 -26.63 -3.92
C GLU A 114 15.95 -25.92 -3.43
N ASN A 115 17.13 -26.30 -3.94
CA ASN A 115 18.38 -25.62 -3.64
C ASN A 115 18.61 -24.53 -4.69
N VAL A 116 18.46 -23.27 -4.29
CA VAL A 116 18.83 -22.13 -5.13
C VAL A 116 20.34 -21.92 -5.04
N ASP A 117 20.99 -22.04 -6.20
CA ASP A 117 22.41 -21.73 -6.37
C ASP A 117 22.59 -20.21 -6.31
N VAL A 118 23.04 -19.72 -5.15
CA VAL A 118 23.17 -18.29 -4.81
C VAL A 118 24.10 -17.56 -5.80
N ASP A 119 25.10 -18.27 -6.35
CA ASP A 119 26.05 -17.71 -7.31
C ASP A 119 25.41 -17.39 -8.67
N GLN A 120 24.38 -18.13 -9.09
CA GLN A 120 23.66 -17.86 -10.35
C GLN A 120 22.72 -16.66 -10.23
N VAL A 121 22.09 -16.50 -9.07
CA VAL A 121 21.20 -15.37 -8.79
C VAL A 121 21.99 -14.07 -8.68
N ASP A 122 23.17 -14.08 -8.04
CA ASP A 122 24.05 -12.91 -7.98
C ASP A 122 24.55 -12.50 -9.38
N GLN A 123 24.86 -13.46 -10.26
CA GLN A 123 25.24 -13.16 -11.65
C GLN A 123 24.10 -12.56 -12.47
N GLN A 124 22.87 -13.04 -12.30
CA GLN A 124 21.68 -12.48 -12.96
C GLN A 124 21.36 -11.07 -12.45
N LEU A 125 21.46 -10.83 -11.14
CA LEU A 125 21.27 -9.51 -10.54
C LEU A 125 22.33 -8.51 -11.02
N GLN A 126 23.59 -8.92 -11.16
CA GLN A 126 24.64 -8.05 -11.70
C GLN A 126 24.43 -7.73 -13.18
N GLN A 127 23.88 -8.64 -13.99
CA GLN A 127 23.52 -8.36 -15.37
C GLN A 127 22.33 -7.40 -15.49
N GLU A 128 21.28 -7.57 -14.70
CA GLU A 128 20.11 -6.67 -14.70
C GLU A 128 20.46 -5.26 -14.17
N LEU A 129 21.25 -5.17 -13.10
CA LEU A 129 21.71 -3.89 -12.54
C LEU A 129 22.73 -3.17 -13.44
N GLY A 130 23.47 -3.91 -14.27
CA GLY A 130 24.37 -3.37 -15.28
C GLY A 130 23.63 -2.73 -16.46
N GLY A 131 22.54 -3.35 -16.92
CA GLY A 131 21.73 -2.86 -18.04
C GLY A 131 20.85 -1.65 -17.73
N MET A 132 20.59 -1.35 -16.46
CA MET A 132 19.84 -0.16 -16.03
C MET A 132 20.70 1.11 -15.91
N LYS A 133 22.03 1.01 -16.05
CA LYS A 133 22.99 2.12 -15.89
C LYS A 133 23.49 2.72 -17.22
N GLU A 134 23.08 2.18 -18.37
CA GLU A 134 23.26 2.78 -19.71
C GLU A 134 21.97 3.44 -20.19
#